data_AF-A0A2G5HZ05-F1
#
_entry.id   AF-A0A2G5HZ05-F1
#
_cell.length_a   1.000
_cell.length_b   1.000
_cell.length_c   1.000
_cell.angle_alpha   90.00
_cell.angle_beta   90.00
_cell.angle_gamma   90.00
#
_symmetry.space_group_name_H-M   'P 1'
#
loop_
_entity.id
_entity.type
_entity.pdbx_description
1 polymer ?
#
loop_
_entity_poly.entity_id
_entity_poly.type
_entity_poly.pdbx_seq_one_letter_code
_entity_poly.pdbx_strand_id
1 'polypeptide(L)'
;MSWWDKYFAPGDIRQSRPQQADVVAAATPDSPSAASHSSSLGPKYTERADASTRARRQNALLYGGLAFTLLSAVVTRRALRRKYLAAYPQMIKQTTTKGGSKIEVPTFSPSNTPPKAEGGLDAAEALGLATLSVFSVFMAGTGMFMKLNNIGDVEDLRDWVRAGVGYDVYAGDTEADKEIEQWMAEILSRKDGVGDLRTTIVEKMAELAELDKKKQEAKGNADQAELRKKIEMLKKEVEKS
;
A
#
# COMPACT_ATOMS: atom_id res chain seq x y z
N MET A 1 -12.52 -29.28 21.75
CA MET A 1 -11.83 -28.75 20.54
C MET A 1 -11.00 -27.57 20.95
N SER A 2 -9.70 -27.55 20.63
CA SER A 2 -8.83 -26.45 21.02
C SER A 2 -9.08 -25.22 20.14
N TRP A 3 -8.83 -24.03 20.68
CA TRP A 3 -8.88 -22.79 19.91
C TRP A 3 -7.90 -22.80 18.73
N TRP A 4 -6.76 -23.48 18.89
CA TRP A 4 -5.73 -23.63 17.86
C TRP A 4 -6.22 -24.43 16.64
N ASP A 5 -6.95 -25.53 16.87
CA ASP A 5 -7.51 -26.37 15.81
C ASP A 5 -8.55 -25.63 14.96
N LYS A 6 -9.26 -24.68 15.56
CA LYS A 6 -10.35 -23.94 14.91
C LYS A 6 -9.86 -22.87 13.92
N TYR A 7 -8.67 -22.31 14.12
CA TYR A 7 -8.20 -21.14 13.37
C TYR A 7 -6.90 -21.36 12.60
N PHE A 8 -6.06 -22.34 12.98
CA PHE A 8 -4.73 -22.49 12.41
C PHE A 8 -4.42 -23.86 11.83
N ALA A 9 -5.29 -24.87 11.99
CA ALA A 9 -5.09 -26.16 11.33
C ALA A 9 -5.24 -25.99 9.80
N PRO A 10 -4.22 -26.35 8.99
CA PRO A 10 -4.35 -26.41 7.54
C PRO A 10 -5.36 -27.51 7.18
N GLY A 11 -6.61 -27.08 6.94
CA GLY A 11 -7.67 -27.85 6.27
C GLY A 11 -7.65 -29.36 6.50
N ASP A 12 -7.90 -29.83 7.73
CA ASP A 12 -8.27 -31.24 7.91
C ASP A 12 -9.76 -31.45 7.60
N ILE A 13 -10.04 -31.54 6.30
CA ILE A 13 -11.36 -31.83 5.70
C ILE A 13 -11.92 -33.20 6.14
N ARG A 14 -11.14 -34.00 6.90
CA ARG A 14 -11.57 -35.30 7.44
C ARG A 14 -12.53 -35.16 8.62
N GLN A 15 -12.53 -34.04 9.33
CA GLN A 15 -13.42 -33.85 10.49
C GLN A 15 -14.89 -33.60 10.11
N SER A 16 -15.21 -33.35 8.85
CA SER A 16 -16.60 -33.35 8.35
C SER A 16 -17.16 -34.77 8.08
N ARG A 17 -16.45 -35.83 8.48
CA ARG A 17 -16.97 -37.21 8.49
C ARG A 17 -17.33 -37.73 9.90
N PRO A 18 -18.25 -37.12 10.65
CA PRO A 18 -19.06 -37.86 11.59
C PRO A 18 -20.48 -37.96 11.03
N GLN A 19 -21.09 -39.14 11.11
CA GLN A 19 -22.50 -39.47 10.78
C GLN A 19 -22.87 -40.03 9.39
N GLN A 20 -21.94 -40.66 8.66
CA GLN A 20 -22.37 -41.58 7.57
C GLN A 20 -21.67 -42.94 7.60
N ALA A 21 -21.06 -43.31 8.74
CA ALA A 21 -20.49 -44.64 8.96
C ALA A 21 -21.38 -45.55 9.84
N ASP A 22 -22.37 -45.02 10.54
CA ASP A 22 -23.21 -45.81 11.46
C ASP A 22 -24.50 -46.36 10.84
N VAL A 23 -24.76 -46.12 9.55
CA VAL A 23 -25.97 -46.64 8.87
C VAL A 23 -25.70 -47.84 7.96
N VAL A 24 -24.45 -48.30 7.84
CA VAL A 24 -24.05 -49.38 6.90
C VAL A 24 -23.83 -50.74 7.60
N ALA A 25 -24.11 -50.86 8.90
CA ALA A 25 -23.92 -52.10 9.66
C ALA A 25 -25.19 -52.95 9.87
N ALA A 26 -26.25 -52.73 9.08
CA ALA A 26 -27.44 -53.59 9.09
C ALA A 26 -27.82 -53.97 7.65
N ALA A 27 -27.17 -55.03 7.15
CA ALA A 27 -27.51 -55.64 5.87
C ALA A 27 -28.88 -56.36 5.96
N THR A 28 -29.76 -56.08 4.99
CA THR A 28 -30.62 -57.10 4.37
C THR A 28 -30.57 -56.88 2.85
N PRO A 29 -30.40 -57.93 2.03
CA PRO A 29 -30.42 -57.82 0.57
C PRO A 29 -31.85 -58.06 0.06
N ASP A 30 -32.39 -57.15 -0.76
CA ASP A 30 -33.26 -57.46 -1.92
C ASP A 30 -34.02 -56.21 -2.39
N SER A 31 -33.51 -55.56 -3.45
CA SER A 31 -34.29 -55.00 -4.57
C SER A 31 -33.41 -54.15 -5.48
N PRO A 32 -33.44 -54.37 -6.81
CA PRO A 32 -32.77 -53.51 -7.77
C PRO A 32 -33.74 -52.41 -8.20
N SER A 33 -33.53 -51.17 -7.78
CA SER A 33 -34.04 -50.03 -8.53
C SER A 33 -33.01 -48.93 -8.54
N ALA A 34 -32.62 -48.59 -9.76
CA ALA A 34 -31.59 -47.64 -10.11
C ALA A 34 -31.89 -46.26 -9.50
N ALA A 35 -31.29 -45.96 -8.35
CA ALA A 35 -30.98 -44.60 -7.98
C ALA A 35 -29.51 -44.37 -8.38
N SER A 36 -29.34 -43.61 -9.46
CA SER A 36 -28.07 -43.06 -9.89
C SER A 36 -27.43 -42.26 -8.76
N HIS A 37 -26.60 -42.92 -7.95
CA HIS A 37 -25.57 -42.24 -7.17
C HIS A 37 -24.50 -41.78 -8.17
N SER A 38 -24.79 -40.68 -8.88
CA SER A 38 -23.75 -39.87 -9.48
C SER A 38 -22.93 -39.29 -8.34
N SER A 39 -21.90 -40.03 -7.93
CA SER A 39 -20.76 -39.50 -7.18
C SER A 39 -20.14 -38.41 -8.05
N SER A 40 -20.65 -37.18 -7.92
CA SER A 40 -20.07 -36.03 -8.59
C SER A 40 -18.66 -35.83 -8.05
N LEU A 41 -17.67 -36.26 -8.82
CA LEU A 41 -16.24 -35.94 -8.67
C LEU A 41 -15.96 -34.45 -8.96
N GLY A 42 -16.93 -33.58 -8.72
CA GLY A 42 -16.77 -32.13 -8.79
C GLY A 42 -16.03 -31.64 -7.54
N PRO A 43 -15.24 -30.56 -7.64
CA PRO A 43 -14.67 -29.92 -6.47
C PRO A 43 -15.81 -29.56 -5.50
N LYS A 44 -15.75 -30.06 -4.26
CA LYS A 44 -16.65 -29.61 -3.21
C LYS A 44 -16.29 -28.16 -2.90
N TYR A 45 -17.09 -27.22 -3.40
CA TYR A 45 -17.04 -25.84 -2.96
C TYR A 45 -17.40 -25.84 -1.47
N THR A 46 -16.50 -25.29 -0.64
CA THR A 46 -16.84 -25.05 0.76
C THR A 46 -17.95 -24.00 0.78
N GLU A 47 -18.94 -24.15 1.65
CA GLU A 47 -20.04 -23.20 1.72
C GLU A 47 -19.46 -21.80 2.02
N ARG A 48 -19.66 -20.84 1.11
CA ARG A 48 -19.20 -19.46 1.31
C ARG A 48 -19.85 -18.90 2.57
N ALA A 49 -19.05 -18.19 3.37
CA ALA A 49 -19.59 -17.51 4.54
C ALA A 49 -20.61 -16.44 4.12
N ASP A 50 -21.59 -16.19 4.99
CA ASP A 50 -22.56 -15.11 4.80
C ASP A 50 -21.88 -13.78 4.49
N ALA A 51 -22.52 -12.97 3.64
CA ALA A 51 -22.03 -11.66 3.22
C ALA A 51 -21.69 -10.74 4.42
N SER A 52 -22.44 -10.84 5.51
CA SER A 52 -22.21 -10.10 6.75
C SER A 52 -20.91 -10.52 7.46
N THR A 53 -20.67 -11.82 7.56
CA THR A 53 -19.44 -12.40 8.15
C THR A 53 -18.22 -12.02 7.30
N ARG A 54 -18.38 -12.07 5.98
CA ARG A 54 -17.36 -11.73 5.00
C ARG A 54 -16.95 -10.25 5.06
N ALA A 55 -17.93 -9.34 5.10
CA ALA A 55 -17.68 -7.92 5.27
C ALA A 55 -16.97 -7.60 6.59
N ARG A 56 -17.31 -8.31 7.68
CA ARG A 56 -16.62 -8.15 8.98
C ARG A 56 -15.16 -8.59 8.90
N ARG A 57 -14.85 -9.70 8.23
CA ARG A 57 -13.46 -10.19 8.04
C ARG A 57 -12.62 -9.20 7.23
N GLN A 58 -13.16 -8.71 6.12
CA GLN A 58 -12.51 -7.70 5.27
C GLN A 58 -12.23 -6.40 6.03
N ASN A 59 -13.23 -5.90 6.75
CA ASN A 59 -13.10 -4.68 7.54
C ASN A 59 -12.16 -4.86 8.75
N ALA A 60 -12.15 -6.03 9.39
CA ALA A 60 -11.30 -6.30 10.54
C ALA A 60 -9.81 -6.22 10.18
N LEU A 61 -9.41 -6.78 9.04
CA LEU A 61 -8.01 -6.73 8.60
C LEU A 61 -7.60 -5.31 8.18
N LEU A 62 -8.47 -4.60 7.45
CA LEU A 62 -8.22 -3.22 7.05
C LEU A 62 -8.09 -2.28 8.26
N TYR A 63 -9.10 -2.26 9.13
CA TYR A 63 -9.10 -1.38 10.31
C TYR A 63 -8.05 -1.81 11.34
N GLY A 64 -7.80 -3.12 11.49
CA GLY A 64 -6.72 -3.63 12.31
C GLY A 64 -5.35 -3.15 11.82
N GLY A 65 -5.09 -3.24 10.52
CA GLY A 65 -3.88 -2.72 9.89
C GLY A 65 -3.74 -1.21 10.08
N LEU A 66 -4.77 -0.43 9.76
CA LEU A 66 -4.75 1.04 9.91
C LEU A 66 -4.55 1.48 11.37
N ALA A 67 -5.27 0.86 12.31
CA ALA A 67 -5.11 1.15 13.73
C ALA A 67 -3.69 0.83 14.21
N PHE A 68 -3.14 -0.30 13.74
CA PHE A 68 -1.77 -0.69 14.06
C PHE A 68 -0.73 0.25 13.43
N THR A 69 -0.94 0.74 12.20
CA THR A 69 -0.09 1.76 11.57
C THR A 69 -0.11 3.07 12.36
N LEU A 70 -1.28 3.53 12.80
CA LEU A 70 -1.38 4.73 13.63
C LEU A 70 -0.68 4.56 14.98
N LEU A 71 -0.88 3.41 15.63
CA LEU A 71 -0.19 3.09 16.89
C LEU A 71 1.34 3.05 16.69
N SER A 72 1.80 2.40 15.62
CA SER A 72 3.21 2.32 15.23
C SER A 72 3.80 3.71 14.94
N ALA A 73 3.05 4.58 14.27
CA ALA A 73 3.46 5.97 14.02
C ALA A 73 3.58 6.78 15.32
N VAL A 74 2.67 6.58 16.28
CA VAL A 74 2.72 7.24 17.60
C VAL A 74 3.95 6.78 18.40
N VAL A 75 4.21 5.48 18.41
CA VAL A 75 5.41 4.91 19.08
C VAL A 75 6.69 5.46 18.45
N THR A 76 6.76 5.45 17.12
CA THR A 76 7.89 6.01 16.36
C THR A 76 8.09 7.49 16.65
N ARG A 77 7.01 8.29 16.66
CA ARG A 77 7.07 9.72 17.02
C ARG A 77 7.58 9.94 18.44
N ARG A 78 7.15 9.10 19.40
CA ARG A 78 7.62 9.17 20.79
C ARG A 78 9.11 8.82 20.91
N ALA A 79 9.57 7.79 20.19
CA ALA A 79 10.97 7.38 20.17
C ALA A 79 11.86 8.46 19.53
N LEU A 80 11.48 8.96 18.35
CA LEU A 80 12.18 10.03 17.65
C LEU A 80 12.23 11.32 18.48
N ARG A 81 11.14 11.70 19.16
CA ARG A 81 11.13 12.89 20.01
C ARG A 81 12.14 12.79 21.17
N ARG A 82 12.29 11.61 21.78
CA ARG A 82 13.30 11.39 22.84
C ARG A 82 14.73 11.53 22.31
N LYS A 83 15.02 10.94 21.14
CA LYS A 83 16.34 11.05 20.50
C LYS A 83 16.63 12.47 20.01
N TYR A 84 15.63 13.17 19.50
CA TYR A 84 15.74 14.57 19.09
C TYR A 84 16.03 15.51 20.26
N LEU A 85 15.35 15.32 21.40
CA LEU A 85 15.60 16.06 22.65
C LEU A 85 17.03 15.81 23.19
N ALA A 86 17.51 14.57 23.08
CA ALA A 86 18.85 14.19 23.53
C ALA A 86 19.96 14.71 22.58
N ALA A 87 19.72 14.72 21.27
CA ALA A 87 20.67 15.18 20.26
C ALA A 87 20.80 16.72 20.22
N TYR A 88 19.71 17.44 20.49
CA TYR A 88 19.68 18.91 20.39
C TYR A 88 19.13 19.59 21.65
N PRO A 89 19.81 19.49 22.79
CA PRO A 89 19.36 20.11 24.04
C PRO A 89 19.33 21.65 23.98
N GLN A 90 20.08 22.26 23.06
CA GLN A 90 20.29 23.70 22.99
C GLN A 90 19.19 24.43 22.21
N MET A 91 18.47 23.73 21.33
CA MET A 91 17.31 24.30 20.60
C MET A 91 16.03 24.35 21.44
N ILE A 92 16.00 23.63 22.56
CA ILE A 92 14.77 23.39 23.34
C ILE A 92 14.80 24.11 24.69
N LYS A 93 15.99 24.55 25.14
CA LYS A 93 16.10 25.44 26.31
C LYS A 93 15.60 26.84 25.92
N GLN A 94 14.31 27.11 26.16
CA GLN A 94 13.86 28.49 26.33
C GLN A 94 14.55 29.03 27.60
N THR A 95 15.45 29.99 27.43
CA THR A 95 16.10 30.67 28.54
C THR A 95 15.10 31.65 29.16
N THR A 96 14.24 31.17 30.08
CA THR A 96 13.50 32.08 30.98
C THR A 96 14.46 32.62 32.03
N THR A 97 15.23 33.64 31.66
CA THR A 97 15.95 34.48 32.60
C THR A 97 14.91 35.28 33.40
N LYS A 98 14.87 35.10 34.72
CA LYS A 98 14.06 35.91 35.64
C LYS A 98 14.46 37.39 35.46
N GLY A 99 13.71 38.15 34.66
CA GLY A 99 13.96 39.60 34.50
C GLY A 99 13.70 40.24 33.14
N GLY A 100 13.13 39.54 32.15
CA GLY A 100 12.70 40.15 30.89
C GLY A 100 12.93 39.24 29.68
N SER A 101 11.95 39.20 28.78
CA SER A 101 12.02 38.39 27.55
C SER A 101 13.03 38.98 26.57
N LYS A 102 14.31 38.63 26.74
CA LYS A 102 15.32 38.87 25.72
C LYS A 102 15.24 37.72 24.71
N ILE A 103 14.99 38.03 23.46
CA ILE A 103 15.03 37.06 22.36
C ILE A 103 16.50 36.71 22.14
N GLU A 104 16.99 35.67 22.81
CA GLU A 104 18.34 35.15 22.60
C GLU A 104 18.33 34.28 21.35
N VAL A 105 19.04 34.73 20.30
CA VAL A 105 19.28 33.95 19.08
C VAL A 105 19.98 32.66 19.49
N PRO A 106 19.53 31.46 19.07
CA PRO A 106 20.16 30.21 19.49
C PRO A 106 21.61 30.18 19.00
N THR A 107 22.55 30.39 19.91
CA THR A 107 23.97 30.31 19.61
C THR A 107 24.32 28.85 19.39
N PHE A 108 24.47 28.45 18.12
CA PHE A 108 25.05 27.17 17.75
C PHE A 108 26.51 27.15 18.22
N SER A 109 26.77 26.58 19.39
CA SER A 109 28.12 26.22 19.80
C SER A 109 28.41 24.83 19.26
N PRO A 110 29.25 24.66 18.21
CA PRO A 110 29.63 23.34 17.74
C PRO A 110 30.40 22.62 18.86
N SER A 111 29.74 21.73 19.58
CA SER A 111 30.43 20.85 20.52
C SER A 111 31.10 19.75 19.72
N ASN A 112 32.44 19.70 19.74
CA ASN A 112 33.22 18.60 19.17
C ASN A 112 33.02 17.25 19.90
N THR A 113 32.19 17.21 20.93
CA THR A 113 31.77 15.98 21.58
C THR A 113 30.60 15.37 20.79
N PRO A 114 30.81 14.25 20.08
CA PRO A 114 29.70 13.53 19.47
C PRO A 114 28.72 13.11 20.58
N PRO A 115 27.40 13.14 20.31
CA PRO A 115 26.44 12.60 21.26
C PRO A 115 26.81 11.14 21.56
N LYS A 116 26.77 10.75 22.85
CA LYS A 116 26.99 9.36 23.26
C LYS A 116 25.92 8.48 22.59
N ALA A 117 26.30 7.80 21.52
CA ALA A 117 25.47 6.83 20.83
C ALA A 117 25.84 5.43 21.33
N GLU A 118 24.91 4.76 22.03
CA GLU A 118 25.06 3.34 22.36
C GLU A 118 24.68 2.51 21.12
N GLY A 119 25.62 2.37 20.18
CA GLY A 119 25.33 1.89 18.83
C GLY A 119 24.65 0.52 18.73
N GLY A 120 24.88 -0.41 19.66
CA GLY A 120 24.24 -1.73 19.65
C GLY A 120 22.76 -1.70 20.05
N LEU A 121 22.44 -1.03 21.14
CA LEU A 121 21.07 -0.89 21.63
C LEU A 121 20.26 0.02 20.69
N ASP A 122 20.89 1.10 20.21
CA ASP A 122 20.31 2.05 19.27
C ASP A 122 19.98 1.39 17.92
N ALA A 123 20.84 0.49 17.43
CA ALA A 123 20.60 -0.28 16.21
C ALA A 123 19.48 -1.32 16.37
N ALA A 124 19.41 -2.02 17.50
CA ALA A 124 18.34 -2.98 17.78
C ALA A 124 16.97 -2.29 17.87
N GLU A 125 16.92 -1.11 18.51
CA GLU A 125 15.72 -0.26 18.52
C GLU A 125 15.36 0.23 17.11
N ALA A 126 16.34 0.67 16.32
CA ALA A 126 16.11 1.14 14.95
C ALA A 126 15.58 0.00 14.05
N LEU A 127 16.12 -1.21 14.19
CA LEU A 127 15.64 -2.40 13.48
C LEU A 127 14.20 -2.74 13.90
N GLY A 128 13.90 -2.68 15.20
CA GLY A 128 12.54 -2.87 15.71
C GLY A 128 11.56 -1.83 15.19
N LEU A 129 11.95 -0.55 15.17
CA LEU A 129 11.13 0.54 14.64
C LEU A 129 10.91 0.42 13.13
N ALA A 130 11.94 0.03 12.38
CA ALA A 130 11.85 -0.16 10.93
C ALA A 130 10.96 -1.36 10.58
N THR A 131 11.17 -2.51 11.23
CA THR A 131 10.34 -3.70 10.98
C THR A 131 8.89 -3.47 11.38
N LEU A 132 8.63 -2.82 12.52
CA LEU A 132 7.27 -2.52 12.97
C LEU A 132 6.54 -1.55 12.02
N SER A 133 7.24 -0.53 11.51
CA SER A 133 6.64 0.42 10.56
C SER A 133 6.35 -0.22 9.21
N VAL A 134 7.30 -0.96 8.62
CA VAL A 134 7.09 -1.70 7.36
C VAL A 134 5.99 -2.75 7.52
N PHE A 135 6.03 -3.53 8.60
CA PHE A 135 5.02 -4.56 8.88
C PHE A 135 3.63 -3.95 9.02
N SER A 136 3.50 -2.78 9.64
CA SER A 136 2.22 -2.09 9.76
C SER A 136 1.66 -1.64 8.41
N VAL A 137 2.51 -1.08 7.54
CA VAL A 137 2.12 -0.65 6.19
C VAL A 137 1.76 -1.86 5.33
N PHE A 138 2.50 -2.96 5.46
CA PHE A 138 2.20 -4.22 4.79
C PHE A 138 0.82 -4.77 5.20
N MET A 139 0.52 -4.77 6.50
CA MET A 139 -0.76 -5.28 7.00
C MET A 139 -1.94 -4.40 6.54
N ALA A 140 -1.78 -3.08 6.58
CA ALA A 140 -2.76 -2.13 6.04
C ALA A 140 -2.94 -2.29 4.51
N GLY A 141 -1.84 -2.42 3.77
CA GLY A 141 -1.84 -2.65 2.33
C GLY A 141 -2.53 -3.95 1.94
N THR A 142 -2.25 -5.04 2.65
CA THR A 142 -2.92 -6.33 2.46
C THR A 142 -4.42 -6.24 2.76
N GLY A 143 -4.80 -5.57 3.86
CA GLY A 143 -6.21 -5.31 4.18
C GLY A 143 -6.92 -4.46 3.12
N MET A 144 -6.24 -3.45 2.57
CA MET A 144 -6.78 -2.62 1.50
C MET A 144 -6.94 -3.41 0.20
N PHE A 145 -5.94 -4.20 -0.16
CA PHE A 145 -5.96 -5.08 -1.33
C PHE A 145 -7.14 -6.07 -1.27
N MET A 146 -7.34 -6.71 -0.12
CA MET A 146 -8.46 -7.64 0.07
C MET A 146 -9.81 -6.93 -0.02
N LYS A 147 -9.93 -5.70 0.49
CA LYS A 147 -11.16 -4.92 0.40
C LYS A 147 -11.48 -4.51 -1.05
N LEU A 148 -10.49 -4.04 -1.81
CA LEU A 148 -10.67 -3.59 -3.19
C LEU A 148 -11.05 -4.73 -4.13
N ASN A 149 -10.40 -5.88 -4.00
CA ASN A 149 -10.71 -7.08 -4.80
C ASN A 149 -11.89 -7.88 -4.23
N ASN A 150 -12.57 -7.35 -3.21
CA ASN A 150 -13.68 -8.00 -2.55
C ASN A 150 -13.34 -9.44 -2.11
N ILE A 151 -12.16 -9.69 -1.53
CA ILE A 151 -11.70 -11.01 -1.08
C ILE A 151 -12.00 -11.13 0.42
N GLY A 152 -12.93 -12.00 0.80
CA GLY A 152 -13.29 -12.20 2.21
C GLY A 152 -12.98 -13.59 2.75
N ASP A 153 -12.88 -14.58 1.87
CA ASP A 153 -12.52 -15.96 2.19
C ASP A 153 -11.47 -16.53 1.24
N VAL A 154 -10.93 -17.70 1.60
CA VAL A 154 -9.96 -18.45 0.80
C VAL A 154 -10.52 -18.80 -0.58
N GLU A 155 -11.84 -19.02 -0.67
CA GLU A 155 -12.49 -19.28 -1.95
C GLU A 155 -12.44 -18.08 -2.89
N ASP A 156 -12.71 -16.87 -2.39
CA ASP A 156 -12.63 -15.64 -3.19
C ASP A 156 -11.20 -15.42 -3.69
N LEU A 157 -10.21 -15.70 -2.85
CA LEU A 157 -8.80 -15.59 -3.23
C LEU A 157 -8.45 -16.61 -4.30
N ARG A 158 -8.96 -17.84 -4.20
CA ARG A 158 -8.78 -18.89 -5.19
C ARG A 158 -9.45 -18.54 -6.51
N ASP A 159 -10.63 -17.95 -6.48
CA ASP A 159 -11.37 -17.51 -7.66
C ASP A 159 -10.66 -16.30 -8.31
N TRP A 160 -10.13 -15.37 -7.52
CA TRP A 160 -9.30 -14.26 -7.99
C TRP A 160 -8.00 -14.75 -8.65
N VAL A 161 -7.31 -15.72 -8.05
CA VAL A 161 -6.13 -16.34 -8.67
C VAL A 161 -6.48 -17.05 -9.97
N ARG A 162 -7.63 -17.76 -10.03
CA ARG A 162 -8.07 -18.41 -11.28
C ARG A 162 -8.43 -17.42 -12.38
N ALA A 163 -9.06 -16.30 -12.00
CA ALA A 163 -9.32 -15.20 -12.93
C ALA A 163 -8.00 -14.61 -13.45
N GLY A 164 -7.01 -14.39 -12.59
CA GLY A 164 -5.71 -13.83 -12.99
C GLY A 164 -4.77 -14.78 -13.75
N VAL A 165 -4.96 -16.10 -13.63
CA VAL A 165 -4.14 -17.12 -14.32
C VAL A 165 -4.70 -17.45 -15.73
N GLY A 166 -5.75 -16.76 -16.19
CA GLY A 166 -6.27 -16.93 -17.55
C GLY A 166 -7.09 -18.22 -17.74
N TYR A 167 -7.57 -18.84 -16.66
CA TYR A 167 -8.52 -19.96 -16.77
C TYR A 167 -9.93 -19.47 -17.14
N ASP A 168 -10.19 -18.17 -17.03
CA ASP A 168 -11.38 -17.54 -17.58
C ASP A 168 -11.13 -17.15 -19.06
N VAL A 169 -11.21 -18.15 -19.93
CA VAL A 169 -11.02 -18.06 -21.40
C VAL A 169 -12.02 -17.10 -22.06
N TYR A 170 -13.01 -16.57 -21.33
CA TYR A 170 -14.07 -15.72 -21.89
C TYR A 170 -14.22 -14.35 -21.23
N ALA A 171 -13.45 -14.01 -20.18
CA ALA A 171 -13.58 -12.73 -19.48
C ALA A 171 -12.27 -11.92 -19.32
N GLY A 172 -11.15 -12.42 -19.85
CA GLY A 172 -9.92 -11.63 -19.96
C GLY A 172 -10.10 -10.48 -20.94
N ASP A 173 -9.78 -9.26 -20.51
CA ASP A 173 -9.83 -8.07 -21.35
C ASP A 173 -8.76 -8.19 -22.43
N THR A 174 -9.16 -8.69 -23.61
CA THR A 174 -8.27 -8.94 -24.76
C THR A 174 -7.44 -7.73 -25.17
N GLU A 175 -7.82 -6.52 -24.74
CA GLU A 175 -7.05 -5.31 -25.00
C GLU A 175 -5.87 -5.16 -24.04
N ALA A 176 -6.05 -5.45 -22.75
CA ALA A 176 -4.96 -5.43 -21.78
C ALA A 176 -3.90 -6.49 -22.10
N ASP A 177 -4.32 -7.67 -22.53
CA ASP A 177 -3.39 -8.73 -22.94
C ASP A 177 -2.59 -8.32 -24.19
N LYS A 178 -3.23 -7.66 -25.17
CA LYS A 178 -2.52 -7.11 -26.35
C LYS A 178 -1.58 -5.97 -26.01
N GLU A 179 -1.93 -5.09 -25.08
CA GLU A 179 -1.05 -4.02 -24.63
C GLU A 179 0.19 -4.58 -23.93
N ILE A 180 0.02 -5.63 -23.12
CA ILE A 180 1.14 -6.33 -22.47
C ILE A 180 1.98 -7.08 -23.50
N GLU A 181 1.35 -7.74 -24.49
CA GLU A 181 2.06 -8.41 -25.58
C GLU A 181 2.85 -7.41 -26.44
N GLN A 182 2.28 -6.25 -26.77
CA GLN A 182 2.98 -5.18 -27.50
C GLN A 182 4.13 -4.61 -26.68
N TRP A 183 3.94 -4.39 -25.38
CA TRP A 183 4.99 -3.91 -24.50
C TRP A 183 6.11 -4.94 -24.32
N MET A 184 5.77 -6.23 -24.14
CA MET A 184 6.75 -7.31 -24.09
C MET A 184 7.47 -7.47 -25.42
N ALA A 185 6.75 -7.36 -26.54
CA ALA A 185 7.33 -7.39 -27.88
C ALA A 185 8.25 -6.19 -28.12
N GLU A 186 7.94 -4.99 -27.60
CA GLU A 186 8.82 -3.81 -27.66
C GLU A 186 10.10 -4.03 -26.83
N ILE A 187 9.99 -4.66 -25.66
CA ILE A 187 11.14 -4.98 -24.81
C ILE A 187 12.00 -6.09 -25.40
N LEU A 188 11.38 -7.13 -25.96
CA LEU A 188 12.09 -8.26 -26.60
C LEU A 188 12.60 -7.93 -28.00
N SER A 189 11.99 -6.97 -28.71
CA SER A 189 12.51 -6.47 -29.98
C SER A 189 13.67 -5.49 -29.77
N ARG A 190 13.80 -4.88 -28.58
CA ARG A 190 15.03 -4.23 -28.09
C ARG A 190 16.13 -5.23 -27.71
N LYS A 191 16.22 -6.36 -28.40
CA LYS A 191 17.31 -7.35 -28.31
C LYS A 191 18.55 -6.84 -29.05
N ASP A 192 19.09 -5.71 -28.57
CA ASP A 192 20.50 -5.29 -28.60
C ASP A 192 20.61 -3.81 -28.17
N GLY A 193 20.72 -3.54 -26.86
CA GLY A 193 21.19 -2.21 -26.42
C GLY A 193 20.64 -1.68 -25.10
N VAL A 194 21.15 -2.19 -23.97
CA VAL A 194 21.02 -1.54 -22.64
C VAL A 194 21.57 -0.09 -22.63
N GLY A 195 22.28 0.33 -23.69
CA GLY A 195 22.73 1.70 -23.91
C GLY A 195 21.64 2.69 -24.35
N ASP A 196 20.58 2.24 -25.03
CA ASP A 196 19.67 3.16 -25.75
C ASP A 196 18.45 3.60 -24.91
N LEU A 197 18.18 2.92 -23.79
CA LEU A 197 17.13 3.31 -22.86
C LEU A 197 17.54 4.51 -22.00
N ARG A 198 18.82 4.59 -21.63
CA ARG A 198 19.33 5.71 -20.82
C ARG A 198 19.41 7.00 -21.63
N THR A 199 19.81 6.91 -22.90
CA THR A 199 19.88 8.05 -23.83
C THR A 199 18.48 8.60 -24.10
N THR A 200 17.51 7.74 -24.41
CA THR A 200 16.11 8.15 -24.63
C THR A 200 15.45 8.74 -23.39
N ILE A 201 15.74 8.23 -22.18
CA ILE A 201 15.26 8.85 -20.93
C ILE A 201 15.88 10.24 -20.72
N VAL A 202 17.17 10.40 -21.00
CA VAL A 202 17.87 11.69 -20.87
C VAL A 202 17.34 12.70 -21.91
N GLU A 203 17.06 12.25 -23.12
CA GLU A 203 16.47 13.07 -24.19
C GLU A 203 15.03 13.51 -23.84
N LYS A 204 14.19 12.59 -23.34
CA LYS A 204 12.84 12.91 -22.84
C LYS A 204 12.86 13.88 -21.67
N MET A 205 13.83 13.75 -20.76
CA MET A 205 14.02 14.70 -19.64
C MET A 205 14.43 16.09 -20.15
N ALA A 206 15.28 16.17 -21.18
CA ALA A 206 15.66 17.44 -21.80
C ALA A 206 14.47 18.09 -22.53
N GLU A 207 13.68 17.30 -23.27
CA GLU A 207 12.47 17.78 -23.95
C GLU A 207 11.43 18.35 -22.96
N LEU A 208 11.24 17.69 -21.81
CA LEU A 208 10.37 18.19 -20.74
C LEU A 208 10.87 19.50 -20.13
N ALA A 209 12.19 19.65 -19.94
CA ALA A 209 12.78 20.89 -19.43
C ALA A 209 12.60 22.06 -20.42
N GLU A 210 12.68 21.81 -21.72
CA GLU A 210 12.42 22.80 -22.76
C GLU A 210 10.95 23.22 -22.81
N LEU A 211 10.03 22.26 -22.68
CA LEU A 211 8.59 22.53 -22.60
C LEU A 211 8.25 23.37 -21.36
N ASP A 212 8.84 23.08 -20.21
CA ASP A 212 8.63 23.87 -18.99
C ASP A 212 9.20 25.29 -19.13
N LYS A 213 10.37 25.44 -19.75
CA LYS A 213 10.95 26.76 -20.05
C LYS A 213 10.07 27.57 -20.99
N LYS A 214 9.59 26.96 -22.08
CA LYS A 214 8.70 27.61 -23.05
C LYS A 214 7.35 27.99 -22.41
N LYS A 215 6.84 27.16 -21.49
CA LYS A 215 5.63 27.44 -20.72
C LYS A 215 5.83 28.57 -19.70
N GLN A 216 7.01 28.67 -19.09
CA GLN A 216 7.36 29.79 -18.21
C GLN A 216 7.51 31.11 -18.99
N GLU A 217 8.15 31.08 -20.16
CA GLU A 217 8.29 32.26 -21.05
C GLU A 217 6.92 32.73 -21.57
N ALA A 218 6.03 31.80 -21.93
CA ALA A 218 4.66 32.13 -22.33
C ALA A 218 3.85 32.77 -21.19
N LYS A 219 3.99 32.26 -19.95
CA LYS A 219 3.37 32.87 -18.77
C LYS A 219 3.92 34.27 -18.49
N GLY A 220 5.24 34.44 -18.51
CA GLY A 220 5.87 35.74 -18.29
C GLY A 220 5.47 36.79 -19.33
N ASN A 221 5.31 36.40 -20.60
CA ASN A 221 4.84 37.30 -21.65
C ASN A 221 3.35 37.66 -21.49
N ALA A 222 2.52 36.71 -21.06
CA ALA A 222 1.11 36.96 -20.75
C ALA A 222 0.96 37.94 -19.58
N ASP A 223 1.74 37.74 -18.51
CA ASP A 223 1.74 38.63 -17.34
C ASP A 223 2.24 40.04 -17.71
N GLN A 224 3.25 40.15 -18.58
CA GLN A 224 3.74 41.44 -19.06
C GLN A 224 2.70 42.16 -19.94
N ALA A 225 1.96 41.43 -20.78
CA ALA A 225 0.89 41.99 -21.59
C ALA A 225 -0.28 42.49 -20.72
N GLU A 226 -0.61 41.79 -19.64
CA GLU A 226 -1.64 42.22 -18.69
C GLU A 226 -1.22 43.48 -17.93
N LEU A 227 0.04 43.57 -17.51
CA LEU A 227 0.60 44.78 -16.89
C LEU A 227 0.57 45.99 -17.82
N ARG A 228 0.91 45.81 -19.11
CA ARG A 228 0.83 46.89 -20.11
C ARG A 228 -0.60 47.39 -20.28
N LYS A 229 -1.58 46.49 -20.35
CA LYS A 229 -3.01 46.86 -20.42
C LYS A 229 -3.46 47.64 -19.19
N LYS A 230 -3.05 47.23 -17.98
CA LYS A 230 -3.34 47.96 -16.73
C LYS A 230 -2.72 49.36 -16.73
N ILE A 231 -1.48 49.49 -17.20
CA ILE A 231 -0.80 50.80 -17.31
C ILE A 231 -1.51 51.72 -18.30
N GLU A 232 -1.94 51.21 -19.46
CA GLU A 232 -2.71 52.00 -20.44
C GLU A 232 -4.08 52.43 -19.91
N MET A 233 -4.78 51.56 -19.16
CA MET A 233 -6.04 51.93 -18.52
C MET A 233 -5.84 53.03 -17.48
N LEU A 234 -4.83 52.92 -16.61
CA LEU A 234 -4.51 53.95 -15.63
C LEU A 234 -4.13 55.28 -16.28
N LYS A 235 -3.39 55.25 -17.39
CA LYS A 235 -3.08 56.47 -18.16
C LYS A 235 -4.34 57.15 -18.70
N LYS A 236 -5.29 56.36 -19.22
CA LYS A 236 -6.57 56.87 -19.72
C LYS A 236 -7.47 57.43 -18.60
N GLU A 237 -7.42 56.86 -17.40
CA GLU A 237 -8.13 57.41 -16.24
C GLU A 237 -7.53 58.73 -15.76
N VAL A 238 -6.21 58.85 -15.77
CA VAL A 238 -5.51 60.09 -15.40
C VAL A 238 -5.74 61.21 -16.41
N GLU A 239 -5.78 60.90 -17.71
CA GLU A 239 -6.03 61.91 -18.76
C GLU A 239 -7.49 62.40 -18.81
N LYS A 240 -8.41 61.68 -18.16
CA LYS A 240 -9.84 62.02 -18.08
C LYS A 240 -10.23 62.77 -16.80
N SER A 241 -9.31 62.92 -15.86
CA SER A 241 -9.47 63.68 -14.59
C SER A 241 -8.85 65.07 -14.72
#